data_AF-M5SAZ2-F1
#
_entry.id   AF-M5SAZ2-F1
#
_cell.length_a   1.000
_cell.length_b   1.000
_cell.length_c   1.000
_cell.angle_alpha   90.00
_cell.angle_beta   90.00
_cell.angle_gamma   90.00
#
_symmetry.space_group_name_H-M   'P 1'
#
loop_
_entity.id
_entity.type
_entity.pdbx_description
1 polymer ?
#
loop_
_entity_poly.entity_id
_entity_poly.type
_entity_poly.pdbx_seq_one_letter_code
_entity_poly.pdbx_strand_id
1 'polypeptide(L)' 'MRFLERNHQRFPFDTLVGKGFPLREVEQAFEYAMEQRPVRVAVYPSSDA' A
#
# COMPACT_ATOMS: atom_id res chain seq x y z
N MET A 1 17.47 9.18 16.40
CA MET A 1 16.22 8.40 16.22
C MET A 1 14.97 9.03 16.87
N ARG A 2 15.04 9.72 18.02
CA ARG A 2 13.88 10.34 18.70
C ARG A 2 12.90 11.17 17.84
N PHE A 3 13.37 11.85 16.78
CA PHE A 3 12.49 12.61 15.88
C PHE A 3 11.55 11.70 15.07
N LEU A 4 12.07 10.63 14.48
CA LEU A 4 11.29 9.70 13.67
C LEU A 4 10.29 8.93 14.52
N GLU A 5 10.71 8.41 15.68
CA GLU A 5 9.84 7.74 16.65
C GLU A 5 8.64 8.60 17.06
N ARG A 6 8.84 9.91 17.25
CA ARG A 6 7.76 10.83 17.66
C ARG A 6 6.82 11.23 16.53
N ASN A 7 7.29 11.20 15.27
CA ASN A 7 6.54 11.75 14.14
C ASN A 7 6.04 10.71 13.15
N HIS A 8 6.50 9.45 13.21
CA HIS A 8 6.11 8.42 12.25
C HIS A 8 4.59 8.13 12.23
N GLN A 9 3.89 8.38 13.34
CA GLN A 9 2.42 8.23 13.42
C GLN A 9 1.64 9.52 13.14
N ARG A 10 2.33 10.66 12.97
CA ARG A 10 1.68 11.95 12.74
C ARG A 10 0.94 12.01 11.40
N PHE A 11 1.35 11.17 10.45
CA PHE A 11 0.74 11.05 9.15
C PHE A 11 0.40 9.57 8.89
N PRO A 12 -0.87 9.16 9.01
CA PRO A 12 -1.30 7.77 8.83
C PRO A 12 -1.39 7.45 7.34
N PHE A 13 -0.24 7.37 6.66
CA PHE A 13 -0.21 7.09 5.22
C PHE A 13 -0.65 5.66 4.88
N ASP A 14 -0.55 4.76 5.84
CA ASP A 14 -1.05 3.39 5.79
C ASP A 14 -2.58 3.36 5.63
N THR A 15 -3.31 4.28 6.28
CA THR A 15 -4.77 4.35 6.14
C THR A 15 -5.22 4.86 4.77
N LEU A 16 -4.32 5.39 3.95
CA LEU A 16 -4.62 5.81 2.58
C LEU A 16 -4.56 4.66 1.57
N VAL A 17 -4.01 3.51 1.95
CA VAL A 17 -3.95 2.33 1.10
C VAL A 17 -5.32 1.66 1.12
N GLY A 18 -6.04 1.72 -0.01
CA GLY A 18 -7.35 1.10 -0.13
C GLY A 18 -7.27 -0.44 -0.17
N LYS A 19 -6.27 -0.96 -0.89
CA LYS A 19 -6.01 -2.41 -0.99
C LYS A 19 -4.55 -2.68 -1.34
N GLY A 20 -4.02 -3.80 -0.85
CA GLY A 20 -2.69 -4.30 -1.20
C GLY A 20 -2.77 -5.58 -2.02
N PHE A 21 -1.83 -5.76 -2.93
CA PHE A 21 -1.71 -6.93 -3.80
C PHE A 21 -0.27 -7.48 -3.76
N PRO A 22 -0.06 -8.79 -3.77
CA PRO A 22 1.28 -9.35 -3.97
C PRO A 22 1.78 -9.04 -5.39
N LEU A 23 3.09 -8.99 -5.60
CA LEU A 23 3.69 -8.64 -6.90
C LEU A 23 3.23 -9.54 -8.04
N ARG A 24 2.95 -10.81 -7.76
CA ARG A 24 2.40 -11.77 -8.72
C ARG A 24 0.98 -11.41 -9.20
N GLU A 25 0.28 -10.53 -8.49
CA GLU A 25 -1.07 -10.04 -8.79
C GLU A 25 -1.08 -8.57 -9.25
N VAL A 26 0.03 -8.10 -9.84
CA VAL A 26 0.17 -6.69 -10.24
C VAL A 26 -0.89 -6.23 -11.24
N GLU A 27 -1.33 -7.10 -12.15
CA GLU A 27 -2.40 -6.78 -13.10
C GLU A 27 -3.73 -6.54 -12.38
N GLN A 28 -4.10 -7.39 -11.41
CA GLN A 28 -5.31 -7.18 -10.62
C GLN A 28 -5.23 -5.89 -9.77
N ALA A 29 -4.02 -5.49 -9.36
CA ALA A 29 -3.80 -4.24 -8.67
C ALA A 29 -4.15 -3.03 -9.56
N PHE A 30 -3.76 -3.08 -10.85
CA PHE A 30 -4.09 -2.04 -11.82
C PHE A 30 -5.59 -2.01 -12.15
N GLU A 31 -6.20 -3.17 -12.41
CA GLU A 31 -7.65 -3.28 -12.66
C GLU A 31 -8.45 -2.66 -11.51
N TYR A 32 -8.14 -3.05 -10.26
CA TYR A 32 -8.76 -2.49 -9.06
C TYR A 32 -8.54 -0.97 -8.95
N ALA A 33 -7.34 -0.48 -9.25
CA ALA A 33 -7.04 0.95 -9.21
C ALA A 33 -7.89 1.75 -10.21
N MET A 34 -8.09 1.22 -11.41
CA MET A 34 -8.85 1.87 -12.48
C MET A 34 -10.35 1.88 -12.18
N GLU A 35 -10.88 0.76 -11.69
CA GLU A 35 -12.31 0.60 -11.41
C GLU A 35 -12.73 1.32 -10.13
N GLN A 36 -12.01 1.09 -9.03
CA GLN A 36 -12.41 1.53 -7.70
C GLN A 36 -11.82 2.89 -7.31
N ARG A 37 -10.81 3.36 -8.06
CA ARG A 37 -10.14 4.66 -7.87
C ARG A 37 -9.78 4.97 -6.40
N PRO A 38 -9.17 4.03 -5.66
CA PRO A 38 -8.71 4.29 -4.30
C PRO A 38 -7.60 5.36 -4.30
N VAL A 39 -7.37 6.00 -3.16
CA VAL A 39 -6.31 7.01 -3.01
C VAL A 39 -4.92 6.41 -3.29
N ARG A 40 -4.66 5.19 -2.81
CA ARG A 40 -3.45 4.41 -3.10
C ARG A 40 -3.77 2.91 -3.17
N VAL A 41 -3.02 2.21 -4.01
CA VAL A 41 -2.92 0.74 -4.04
C VAL A 41 -1.49 0.36 -3.69
N ALA A 42 -1.31 -0.66 -2.84
CA ALA A 42 0.00 -1.16 -2.50
C ALA A 42 0.33 -2.42 -3.30
N VAL A 43 1.58 -2.55 -3.75
CA VAL A 43 2.13 -3.78 -4.30
C VAL A 43 3.31 -4.20 -3.44
N TYR A 44 3.31 -5.42 -2.94
CA TYR A 44 4.37 -5.94 -2.08
C TYR A 44 5.03 -7.18 -2.70
N PRO A 45 6.34 -7.40 -2.49
CA PRO A 45 6.97 -8.64 -2.92
C PRO A 45 6.29 -9.82 -2.23
N SER A 46 5.76 -10.76 -3.00
CA SER A 46 5.39 -12.06 -2.44
C SER A 46 6.69 -12.77 -2.09
N SER A 47 6.93 -13.06 -0.81
CA SER A 47 7.91 -14.09 -0.45
C SER A 47 7.23 -15.41 -0.75
N ASP A 48 7.39 -15.93 -1.97
CA ASP A 48 7.14 -17.35 -2.19
C ASP A 48 8.17 -18.11 -1.34
N ALA A 49 7.67 -18.88 -0.37
CA ALA A 49 8.48 -19.76 0.47
C ALA A 49 8.92 -21.00 -0.32
#